data_AF-A0A9E1W937-F1
#
_entry.id   AF-A0A9E1W937-F1
#
_cell.length_a   1.000
_cell.length_b   1.000
_cell.length_c   1.000
_cell.angle_alpha   90.00
_cell.angle_beta   90.00
_cell.angle_gamma   90.00
#
_symmetry.space_group_name_H-M   'P 1'
#
loop_
_entity.id
_entity.type
_entity.pdbx_description
1 polymer ?
#
loop_
_entity_poly.entity_id
_entity_poly.type
_entity_poly.pdbx_seq_one_letter_code
_entity_poly.pdbx_strand_id
1 'polypeptide(L)'
;MHGCLAAGFIPFRKHTDAEMASFETMIFKMFKNAKKVSDDQAALARDMITGEIIGALPGSVYTASAARLEGETQIVCVVPEEGPEETKTAAHPKGKAGIQWIEVTSLVNNPNPTPLAEAFLLYCHTPEAAYKVAAKAPGTLNPVVQMGSPEVLSQFSADELEAVQWGDGGGWLASLVDRCIDFDINPDYDAMHDLYTQAKRARGS
;
A
#
# COMPACT_ATOMS: atom_id res chain seq x y z
N MET A 1 -4.91 -2.94 -10.39
CA MET A 1 -4.27 -1.66 -9.99
C MET A 1 -2.77 -1.67 -10.23
N HIS A 2 -1.93 -2.29 -9.39
CA HIS A 2 -0.48 -2.33 -9.62
C HIS A 2 -0.07 -3.01 -10.94
N GLY A 3 -0.88 -3.95 -11.46
CA GLY A 3 -0.69 -4.49 -12.81
C GLY A 3 -0.83 -3.45 -13.92
N CYS A 4 -1.64 -2.40 -13.74
CA CYS A 4 -1.73 -1.28 -14.69
C CYS A 4 -0.45 -0.46 -14.67
N LEU A 5 0.06 -0.14 -13.46
CA LEU A 5 1.33 0.60 -13.33
C LEU A 5 2.48 -0.18 -13.98
N ALA A 6 2.52 -1.50 -13.77
CA ALA A 6 3.48 -2.38 -14.44
C ALA A 6 3.29 -2.42 -15.98
N ALA A 7 2.06 -2.23 -16.47
CA ALA A 7 1.74 -2.12 -17.89
C ALA A 7 1.96 -0.70 -18.46
N GLY A 8 2.35 0.28 -17.61
CA GLY A 8 2.71 1.63 -18.04
C GLY A 8 1.58 2.66 -18.00
N PHE A 9 0.52 2.43 -17.22
CA PHE A 9 -0.59 3.39 -17.03
C PHE A 9 -1.28 3.27 -15.66
N ILE A 10 -2.00 4.30 -15.24
CA ILE A 10 -2.72 4.41 -13.97
C ILE A 10 -4.07 3.69 -14.06
N PRO A 11 -4.54 3.06 -12.99
CA PRO A 11 -5.81 2.33 -13.00
C PRO A 11 -7.07 3.21 -12.90
N PHE A 12 -6.94 4.53 -12.72
CA PHE A 12 -8.03 5.41 -12.25
C PHE A 12 -8.71 6.20 -13.36
N ARG A 13 -8.73 5.64 -14.58
CA ARG A 13 -9.45 6.20 -15.72
C ARG A 13 -9.95 5.07 -16.61
N LYS A 14 -10.81 5.38 -17.57
CA LYS A 14 -11.21 4.40 -18.58
C LYS A 14 -10.01 4.08 -19.46
N HIS A 15 -9.82 2.81 -19.77
CA HIS A 15 -8.74 2.32 -20.62
C HIS A 15 -9.25 2.00 -22.02
N THR A 16 -8.35 2.18 -22.99
CA THR A 16 -8.56 1.73 -24.37
C THR A 16 -8.42 0.21 -24.49
N ASP A 17 -8.91 -0.37 -25.59
CA ASP A 17 -8.75 -1.81 -25.86
C ASP A 17 -7.26 -2.22 -25.91
N ALA A 18 -6.39 -1.35 -26.42
CA ALA A 18 -4.95 -1.59 -26.48
C ALA A 18 -4.29 -1.62 -25.08
N GLU A 19 -4.72 -0.73 -24.19
CA GLU A 19 -4.28 -0.73 -22.79
C GLU A 19 -4.81 -1.95 -22.04
N MET A 20 -6.07 -2.33 -22.26
CA MET A 20 -6.64 -3.55 -21.67
C MET A 20 -5.90 -4.82 -22.13
N ALA A 21 -5.52 -4.91 -23.41
CA ALA A 21 -4.68 -6.00 -23.92
C ALA A 21 -3.25 -5.99 -23.31
N SER A 22 -2.70 -4.80 -23.06
CA SER A 22 -1.41 -4.64 -22.39
C SER A 22 -1.49 -5.07 -20.91
N PHE A 23 -2.58 -4.71 -20.23
CA PHE A 23 -2.88 -5.17 -18.86
C PHE A 23 -3.00 -6.69 -18.80
N GLU A 24 -3.76 -7.31 -19.72
CA GLU A 24 -3.90 -8.76 -19.81
C GLU A 24 -2.53 -9.43 -19.95
N THR A 25 -1.74 -8.99 -20.93
CA THR A 25 -0.38 -9.52 -21.16
C THR A 25 0.47 -9.40 -19.89
N MET A 26 0.42 -8.25 -19.22
CA MET A 26 1.20 -8.00 -18.01
C MET A 26 0.74 -8.87 -16.84
N ILE A 27 -0.56 -8.96 -16.57
CA ILE A 27 -1.07 -9.69 -15.40
C ILE A 27 -0.82 -11.20 -15.54
N PHE A 28 -0.99 -11.76 -16.74
CA PHE A 28 -0.64 -13.16 -17.01
C PHE A 28 0.87 -13.40 -16.85
N LYS A 29 1.71 -12.48 -17.33
CA LYS A 29 3.16 -12.56 -17.12
C LYS A 29 3.52 -12.52 -15.63
N MET A 30 2.92 -11.62 -14.86
CA MET A 30 3.16 -11.52 -13.41
C MET A 30 2.83 -12.83 -12.70
N PHE A 31 1.63 -13.37 -12.92
CA PHE A 31 1.20 -14.63 -12.30
C PHE A 31 2.05 -15.82 -12.72
N LYS A 32 2.39 -15.93 -14.00
CA LYS A 32 3.23 -17.04 -14.51
C LYS A 32 4.62 -17.07 -13.89
N ASN A 33 5.17 -15.90 -13.55
CA ASN A 33 6.51 -15.79 -12.96
C ASN A 33 6.48 -15.71 -11.42
N ALA A 34 5.29 -15.64 -10.81
CA ALA A 34 5.16 -15.62 -9.37
C ALA A 34 5.45 -17.03 -8.80
N LYS A 35 6.49 -17.13 -7.98
CA LYS A 35 6.83 -18.35 -7.24
C LYS A 35 5.71 -18.77 -6.28
N LYS A 36 5.03 -17.79 -5.68
CA LYS A 36 3.93 -17.96 -4.74
C LYS A 36 2.95 -16.80 -4.88
N VAL A 37 1.68 -17.06 -4.59
CA VAL A 37 0.63 -16.04 -4.46
C VAL A 37 -0.07 -16.27 -3.13
N SER A 38 -0.02 -15.26 -2.25
CA SER A 38 -0.60 -15.33 -0.92
C SER A 38 -0.99 -13.94 -0.45
N ASP A 39 -1.99 -13.90 0.43
CA ASP A 39 -2.41 -12.76 1.23
C ASP A 39 -1.86 -12.82 2.67
N ASP A 40 -1.19 -13.92 3.06
CA ASP A 40 -0.51 -14.08 4.34
C ASP A 40 0.87 -13.41 4.30
N GLN A 41 0.93 -12.21 4.87
CA GLN A 41 2.15 -11.40 4.90
C GLN A 41 3.23 -11.99 5.80
N ALA A 42 2.86 -12.67 6.89
CA ALA A 42 3.83 -13.34 7.74
C ALA A 42 4.48 -14.51 6.98
N ALA A 43 3.71 -15.23 6.17
CA ALA A 43 4.28 -16.26 5.29
C ALA A 43 5.20 -15.67 4.22
N LEU A 44 4.82 -14.57 3.57
CA LEU A 44 5.68 -13.90 2.58
C LEU A 44 6.95 -13.34 3.22
N ALA A 45 6.87 -12.80 4.43
CA ALA A 45 8.05 -12.35 5.18
C ALA A 45 8.99 -13.52 5.49
N ARG A 46 8.48 -14.66 6.00
CA ARG A 46 9.28 -15.87 6.20
C ARG A 46 9.95 -16.37 4.92
N ASP A 47 9.23 -16.35 3.80
CA ASP A 47 9.79 -16.76 2.51
C ASP A 47 10.90 -15.79 2.04
N MET A 48 10.80 -14.49 2.36
CA MET A 48 11.87 -13.52 2.13
C MET A 48 13.08 -13.75 3.05
N ILE A 49 12.85 -14.01 4.34
CA ILE A 49 13.91 -14.27 5.34
C ILE A 49 14.71 -15.52 4.98
N THR A 50 14.01 -16.57 4.53
CA THR A 50 14.63 -17.85 4.13
C THR A 50 15.24 -17.81 2.74
N GLY A 51 14.99 -16.75 1.95
CA GLY A 51 15.47 -16.61 0.59
C GLY A 51 14.70 -17.42 -0.47
N GLU A 52 13.56 -18.01 -0.10
CA GLU A 52 12.67 -18.70 -1.06
C GLU A 52 12.07 -17.73 -2.09
N ILE A 53 11.84 -16.47 -1.67
CA ILE A 53 11.53 -15.35 -2.55
C ILE A 53 12.44 -14.16 -2.21
N ILE A 54 12.66 -13.26 -3.17
CA ILE A 54 13.46 -12.04 -2.96
C ILE A 54 12.60 -10.79 -2.75
N GLY A 55 11.28 -10.92 -2.83
CA GLY A 55 10.33 -9.81 -2.72
C GLY A 55 8.90 -10.23 -3.04
N ALA A 56 7.96 -9.34 -2.72
CA ALA A 56 6.53 -9.49 -3.00
C ALA A 56 5.98 -8.25 -3.73
N LEU A 57 5.01 -8.48 -4.62
CA LEU A 57 4.31 -7.43 -5.37
C LEU A 57 2.82 -7.78 -5.44
N PRO A 58 1.91 -6.85 -5.08
CA PRO A 58 2.19 -5.55 -4.46
C PRO A 58 2.72 -5.70 -3.02
N GLY A 59 3.42 -4.68 -2.53
CA GLY A 59 3.89 -4.57 -1.16
C GLY A 59 3.88 -3.11 -0.73
N SER A 60 3.92 -2.87 0.58
CA SER A 60 4.01 -1.52 1.16
C SER A 60 4.71 -1.56 2.52
N VAL A 61 4.82 -0.41 3.19
CA VAL A 61 5.28 -0.35 4.59
C VAL A 61 4.41 -1.21 5.51
N TYR A 62 3.11 -1.38 5.21
CA TYR A 62 2.22 -2.32 5.91
C TYR A 62 2.79 -3.74 5.89
N THR A 63 3.26 -4.19 4.72
CA THR A 63 3.76 -5.56 4.52
C THR A 63 5.12 -5.80 5.14
N ALA A 64 5.95 -4.77 5.24
CA ALA A 64 7.33 -4.89 5.75
C ALA A 64 7.40 -4.65 7.27
N SER A 65 6.53 -3.81 7.83
CA SER A 65 6.72 -3.25 9.18
C SER A 65 6.79 -4.28 10.29
N ALA A 66 5.99 -5.34 10.22
CA ALA A 66 5.98 -6.39 11.24
C ALA A 66 7.32 -7.11 11.34
N ALA A 67 7.83 -7.61 10.21
CA ALA A 67 9.11 -8.30 10.16
C ALA A 67 10.27 -7.38 10.55
N ARG A 68 10.21 -6.11 10.11
CA ARG A 68 11.19 -5.10 10.50
C ARG A 68 11.20 -4.83 12.00
N LEU A 69 10.03 -4.75 12.64
CA LEU A 69 9.91 -4.60 14.10
C LEU A 69 10.47 -5.82 14.84
N GLU A 70 10.38 -7.01 14.25
CA GLU A 70 10.99 -8.24 14.77
C GLU A 70 12.50 -8.34 14.51
N GLY A 71 13.10 -7.35 13.84
CA GLY A 71 14.55 -7.23 13.61
C GLY A 71 15.00 -7.50 12.18
N GLU A 72 14.10 -7.88 11.27
CA GLU A 72 14.40 -8.22 9.87
C GLU A 72 14.48 -6.95 9.00
N THR A 73 15.40 -6.06 9.36
CA THR A 73 15.57 -4.71 8.76
C THR A 73 16.05 -4.70 7.32
N GLN A 74 16.52 -5.84 6.79
CA GLN A 74 16.83 -6.04 5.37
C GLN A 74 15.58 -6.11 4.49
N ILE A 75 14.40 -6.38 5.07
CA ILE A 75 13.13 -6.33 4.34
C ILE A 75 12.70 -4.86 4.28
N VAL A 76 12.56 -4.35 3.07
CA VAL A 76 12.24 -2.93 2.83
C VAL A 76 11.12 -2.78 1.81
N CYS A 77 10.18 -1.88 2.10
CA CYS A 77 9.29 -1.32 1.11
C CYS A 77 10.08 -0.36 0.21
N VAL A 78 9.91 -0.53 -1.09
CA VAL A 78 10.47 0.33 -2.13
C VAL A 78 9.38 0.70 -3.13
N VAL A 79 9.39 1.95 -3.58
CA VAL A 79 8.57 2.42 -4.71
C VAL A 79 9.51 2.73 -5.87
N PRO A 80 9.30 2.18 -7.08
CA PRO A 80 10.15 2.46 -8.23
C PRO A 80 10.31 3.96 -8.48
N GLU A 81 11.47 4.38 -8.98
CA GLU A 81 11.74 5.80 -9.22
C GLU A 81 11.02 6.36 -10.44
N GLU A 82 10.79 5.52 -11.45
CA GLU A 82 10.14 5.91 -12.70
C GLU A 82 8.75 5.31 -12.79
N GLY A 83 7.76 6.20 -12.98
CA GLY A 83 6.36 5.85 -13.17
C GLY A 83 5.92 5.93 -14.63
N PRO A 84 4.65 5.57 -14.90
CA PRO A 84 4.01 5.77 -16.20
C PRO A 84 4.17 7.18 -16.76
N GLU A 85 4.27 7.31 -18.08
CA GLU A 85 4.46 8.61 -18.75
C GLU A 85 3.38 9.63 -18.37
N GLU A 86 2.13 9.18 -18.26
CA GLU A 86 1.01 10.07 -17.89
C GLU A 86 1.07 10.61 -16.46
N THR A 87 1.91 10.05 -15.60
CA THR A 87 2.13 10.57 -14.24
C THR A 87 3.26 11.59 -14.19
N LYS A 88 4.00 11.79 -15.29
CA LYS A 88 5.10 12.76 -15.35
C LYS A 88 4.55 14.17 -15.43
N THR A 89 5.14 15.06 -14.63
CA THR A 89 4.81 16.48 -14.60
C THR A 89 6.08 17.31 -14.45
N ALA A 90 5.99 18.64 -14.55
CA ALA A 90 7.13 19.52 -14.27
C ALA A 90 7.65 19.35 -12.83
N ALA A 91 6.76 19.07 -11.86
CA ALA A 91 7.13 18.81 -10.47
C ALA A 91 7.65 17.38 -10.24
N HIS A 92 7.16 16.40 -11.01
CA HIS A 92 7.57 15.00 -10.95
C HIS A 92 8.03 14.51 -12.32
N PRO A 93 9.26 14.86 -12.76
CA PRO A 93 9.73 14.53 -14.12
C PRO A 93 9.93 13.02 -14.34
N LYS A 94 10.14 12.24 -13.26
CA LYS A 94 10.18 10.77 -13.33
C LYS A 94 8.80 10.11 -13.18
N GLY A 95 7.75 10.88 -12.92
CA GLY A 95 6.41 10.37 -12.67
C GLY A 95 6.28 9.73 -11.29
N LYS A 96 5.18 8.99 -11.10
CA LYS A 96 4.78 8.35 -9.85
C LYS A 96 4.47 6.88 -10.13
N ALA A 97 5.12 5.98 -9.40
CA ALA A 97 5.13 4.54 -9.66
C ALA A 97 4.46 3.70 -8.56
N GLY A 98 3.96 4.34 -7.49
CA GLY A 98 3.20 3.71 -6.42
C GLY A 98 1.77 4.20 -6.36
N ILE A 99 0.96 3.58 -5.50
CA ILE A 99 -0.40 4.04 -5.18
C ILE A 99 -0.46 4.24 -3.68
N GLN A 100 -0.84 5.44 -3.25
CA GLN A 100 -1.11 5.74 -1.85
C GLN A 100 -2.57 5.46 -1.56
N TRP A 101 -2.81 4.59 -0.58
CA TRP A 101 -4.13 4.32 -0.03
C TRP A 101 -4.22 4.91 1.37
N ILE A 102 -5.31 5.61 1.67
CA ILE A 102 -5.60 6.17 2.98
C ILE A 102 -6.96 5.64 3.43
N GLU A 103 -7.00 5.02 4.60
CA GLU A 103 -8.24 4.62 5.24
C GLU A 103 -8.83 5.79 6.03
N VAL A 104 -10.11 6.10 5.76
CA VAL A 104 -10.83 7.16 6.46
C VAL A 104 -11.96 6.53 7.26
N THR A 105 -11.93 6.73 8.57
CA THR A 105 -13.07 6.37 9.43
C THR A 105 -14.15 7.45 9.24
N SER A 106 -15.36 7.04 8.87
CA SER A 106 -16.47 7.94 8.56
C SER A 106 -17.77 7.49 9.21
N LEU A 107 -18.73 8.43 9.36
CA LEU A 107 -20.11 8.09 9.72
C LEU A 107 -20.90 7.80 8.44
N VAL A 108 -21.59 6.67 8.43
CA VAL A 108 -22.58 6.38 7.39
C VAL A 108 -23.80 7.29 7.63
N ASN A 109 -24.38 7.81 6.54
CA ASN A 109 -25.61 8.61 6.59
C ASN A 109 -26.82 7.75 7.00
N ASN A 110 -26.91 7.48 8.30
CA ASN A 110 -27.98 6.72 8.93
C ASN A 110 -29.09 7.68 9.37
N PRO A 111 -30.39 7.42 9.07
CA PRO A 111 -31.49 8.29 9.50
C PRO A 111 -31.61 8.42 11.02
N ASN A 112 -31.10 7.46 11.79
CA ASN A 112 -31.09 7.46 13.25
C ASN A 112 -29.67 7.14 13.77
N PRO A 113 -28.71 8.06 13.66
CA PRO A 113 -27.33 7.79 14.07
C PRO A 113 -27.25 7.70 15.60
N THR A 114 -26.46 6.76 16.10
CA THR A 114 -26.13 6.70 17.53
C THR A 114 -25.13 7.82 17.88
N PRO A 115 -25.30 8.55 19.01
CA PRO A 115 -24.31 9.53 19.48
C PRO A 115 -22.92 8.92 19.71
N LEU A 116 -22.84 7.61 19.93
CA LEU A 116 -21.57 6.90 20.13
C LEU A 116 -20.68 6.92 18.89
N ALA A 117 -21.26 7.04 17.69
CA ALA A 117 -20.47 7.02 16.46
C ALA A 117 -19.64 8.32 16.32
N GLU A 118 -20.24 9.47 16.63
CA GLU A 118 -19.53 10.75 16.66
C GLU A 118 -18.48 10.78 17.79
N ALA A 119 -18.85 10.30 18.98
CA ALA A 119 -17.90 10.17 20.10
C ALA A 119 -16.70 9.28 19.74
N PHE A 120 -16.93 8.19 18.99
CA PHE A 120 -15.86 7.33 18.51
C PHE A 120 -14.96 8.04 17.49
N LEU A 121 -15.53 8.81 16.54
CA LEU A 121 -14.72 9.61 15.63
C LEU A 121 -13.83 10.61 16.36
N LEU A 122 -14.36 11.30 17.38
CA LEU A 122 -13.57 12.21 18.20
C LEU A 122 -12.46 11.45 18.95
N TYR A 123 -12.76 10.26 19.48
CA TYR A 123 -11.77 9.41 20.12
C TYR A 123 -10.63 9.01 19.17
N CYS A 124 -10.92 8.63 17.92
CA CYS A 124 -9.90 8.27 16.92
C CYS A 124 -8.87 9.38 16.64
N HIS A 125 -9.21 10.64 16.92
CA HIS A 125 -8.31 11.78 16.74
C HIS A 125 -7.46 12.10 17.98
N THR A 126 -7.70 11.42 19.10
CA THR A 126 -6.85 11.57 20.29
C THR A 126 -5.44 11.00 20.02
N PRO A 127 -4.39 11.57 20.61
CA PRO A 127 -3.04 11.03 20.44
C PRO A 127 -2.93 9.56 20.82
N GLU A 128 -3.59 9.14 21.90
CA GLU A 128 -3.59 7.76 22.37
C GLU A 128 -4.22 6.80 21.35
N ALA A 129 -5.39 7.15 20.80
CA ALA A 129 -6.08 6.30 19.83
C ALA A 129 -5.29 6.19 18.52
N ALA A 130 -4.76 7.31 18.02
CA ALA A 130 -3.94 7.35 16.81
C ALA A 130 -2.70 6.44 16.95
N TYR A 131 -1.99 6.53 18.07
CA TYR A 131 -0.84 5.67 18.36
C TYR A 131 -1.22 4.19 18.47
N LYS A 132 -2.32 3.88 19.16
CA LYS A 132 -2.82 2.51 19.29
C LYS A 132 -3.11 1.87 17.93
N VAL A 133 -3.78 2.59 17.04
CA VAL A 133 -4.07 2.11 15.68
C VAL A 133 -2.78 1.94 14.88
N ALA A 134 -1.85 2.89 14.98
CA ALA A 134 -0.65 2.91 14.16
C ALA A 134 0.39 1.84 14.56
N ALA A 135 0.58 1.60 15.86
CA ALA A 135 1.71 0.82 16.36
C ALA A 135 1.32 -0.38 17.24
N LYS A 136 0.08 -0.44 17.75
CA LYS A 136 -0.37 -1.48 18.69
C LYS A 136 -1.43 -2.42 18.12
N ALA A 137 -1.93 -2.15 16.92
CA ALA A 137 -2.77 -3.09 16.21
C ALA A 137 -1.98 -4.40 15.95
N PRO A 138 -2.56 -5.58 16.20
CA PRO A 138 -1.88 -6.84 15.94
C PRO A 138 -1.48 -6.98 14.47
N GLY A 139 -0.28 -7.49 14.23
CA GLY A 139 0.15 -7.96 12.92
C GLY A 139 0.95 -6.99 12.07
N THR A 140 0.69 -5.67 12.12
CA THR A 140 1.41 -4.67 11.30
C THR A 140 1.41 -3.29 11.94
N LEU A 141 2.39 -2.46 11.58
CA LEU A 141 2.40 -1.03 11.89
C LEU A 141 2.02 -0.24 10.64
N ASN A 142 1.20 0.80 10.85
CA ASN A 142 0.66 1.64 9.80
C ASN A 142 0.86 3.11 10.14
N PRO A 143 1.66 3.85 9.35
CA PRO A 143 1.71 5.30 9.49
C PRO A 143 0.30 5.90 9.38
N VAL A 144 -0.02 6.79 10.31
CA VAL A 144 -1.29 7.53 10.33
C VAL A 144 -1.02 9.00 10.10
N VAL A 145 -1.95 9.70 9.44
CA VAL A 145 -1.80 11.13 9.13
C VAL A 145 -1.64 11.99 10.39
N GLN A 146 -2.18 11.52 11.53
CA GLN A 146 -2.07 12.16 12.83
C GLN A 146 -0.62 12.23 13.34
N MET A 147 0.32 11.46 12.79
CA MET A 147 1.76 11.58 13.09
C MET A 147 2.35 12.95 12.70
N GLY A 148 1.63 13.77 11.92
CA GLY A 148 1.98 15.18 11.73
C GLY A 148 1.86 16.02 13.02
N SER A 149 1.14 15.54 14.04
CA SER A 149 1.10 16.13 15.38
C SER A 149 2.29 15.67 16.22
N PRO A 150 3.05 16.58 16.86
CA PRO A 150 4.12 16.21 17.79
C PRO A 150 3.65 15.33 18.96
N GLU A 151 2.40 15.49 19.42
CA GLU A 151 1.83 14.70 20.52
C GLU A 151 1.60 13.23 20.12
N VAL A 152 1.34 12.98 18.84
CA VAL A 152 1.18 11.62 18.31
C VAL A 152 2.55 11.04 18.00
N LEU A 153 3.40 11.78 17.29
CA LEU A 153 4.72 11.31 16.88
C LEU A 153 5.61 10.94 18.09
N SER A 154 5.53 11.72 19.17
CA SER A 154 6.32 11.47 20.40
C SER A 154 5.95 10.21 21.16
N GLN A 155 4.84 9.54 20.81
CA GLN A 155 4.49 8.24 21.39
C GLN A 155 5.20 7.06 20.73
N PHE A 156 5.75 7.25 19.52
CA PHE A 156 6.45 6.20 18.80
C PHE A 156 7.87 6.05 19.32
N SER A 157 8.28 4.80 19.55
CA SER A 157 9.68 4.46 19.79
C SER A 157 10.52 4.53 18.51
N ALA A 158 11.84 4.59 18.67
CA ALA A 158 12.75 4.56 17.52
C ALA A 158 12.59 3.29 16.68
N ASP A 159 12.39 2.13 17.31
CA ASP A 159 12.19 0.86 16.61
C ASP A 159 10.87 0.84 15.83
N GLU A 160 9.80 1.42 16.38
CA GLU A 160 8.52 1.56 15.67
C GLU A 160 8.63 2.49 14.45
N LEU A 161 9.36 3.60 14.59
CA LEU A 161 9.62 4.52 13.48
C LEU A 161 10.50 3.88 12.39
N GLU A 162 11.52 3.11 12.78
CA GLU A 162 12.37 2.38 11.85
C GLU A 162 11.60 1.26 11.14
N ALA A 163 10.70 0.57 11.85
CA ALA A 163 9.86 -0.49 11.29
C ALA A 163 8.95 0.04 10.18
N VAL A 164 8.33 1.21 10.34
CA VAL A 164 7.53 1.86 9.28
C VAL A 164 8.36 2.63 8.26
N GLN A 165 9.69 2.54 8.34
CA GLN A 165 10.64 3.24 7.47
C GLN A 165 10.42 4.76 7.48
N TRP A 166 10.22 5.34 8.67
CA TRP A 166 10.08 6.79 8.83
C TRP A 166 11.28 7.53 8.22
N GLY A 167 12.49 7.08 8.55
CA GLY A 167 13.74 7.74 8.15
C GLY A 167 13.98 9.05 8.92
N ASP A 168 15.08 9.72 8.61
CA ASP A 168 15.44 10.98 9.28
C ASP A 168 14.35 12.04 9.09
N GLY A 169 13.75 12.49 10.19
CA GLY A 169 12.65 13.45 10.20
C GLY A 169 11.41 13.04 9.37
N GLY A 170 11.24 11.76 9.03
CA GLY A 170 10.16 11.29 8.15
C GLY A 170 10.49 11.34 6.66
N GLY A 171 11.72 11.71 6.30
CA GLY A 171 12.12 11.96 4.92
C GLY A 171 12.07 10.72 4.02
N TRP A 172 12.36 9.53 4.54
CA TRP A 172 12.30 8.31 3.73
C TRP A 172 10.85 7.96 3.38
N LEU A 173 9.97 7.86 4.39
CA LEU A 173 8.54 7.60 4.15
C LEU A 173 7.93 8.66 3.24
N ALA A 174 8.24 9.94 3.46
CA ALA A 174 7.79 11.03 2.60
C ALA A 174 8.25 10.83 1.14
N SER A 175 9.48 10.36 0.90
CA SER A 175 9.96 10.08 -0.46
C SER A 175 9.24 8.91 -1.12
N LEU A 176 8.78 7.91 -0.35
CA LEU A 176 7.95 6.81 -0.88
C LEU A 176 6.56 7.34 -1.26
N VAL A 177 5.96 8.15 -0.39
CA VAL A 177 4.65 8.79 -0.61
C VAL A 177 4.68 9.73 -1.81
N ASP A 178 5.74 10.51 -1.99
CA ASP A 178 5.90 11.43 -3.13
C ASP A 178 5.86 10.71 -4.48
N ARG A 179 6.35 9.46 -4.52
CA ARG A 179 6.34 8.59 -5.71
C ARG A 179 4.99 7.90 -5.94
N CYS A 180 3.98 8.16 -5.12
CA CYS A 180 2.66 7.57 -5.25
C CYS A 180 1.67 8.55 -5.87
N ILE A 181 0.80 8.01 -6.74
CA ILE A 181 -0.47 8.66 -7.06
C ILE A 181 -1.49 8.38 -5.96
N ASP A 182 -2.48 9.24 -5.79
CA ASP A 182 -3.58 9.00 -4.87
C ASP A 182 -4.47 7.87 -5.41
N PHE A 183 -4.95 7.01 -4.51
CA PHE A 183 -5.97 6.04 -4.86
C PHE A 183 -7.26 6.74 -5.31
N ASP A 184 -7.89 6.21 -6.36
CA ASP A 184 -9.21 6.64 -6.82
C ASP A 184 -10.01 5.42 -7.35
N ILE A 185 -11.23 5.64 -7.81
CA ILE A 185 -12.11 4.60 -8.34
C ILE A 185 -11.57 4.14 -9.70
N ASN A 186 -11.40 2.83 -9.85
CA ASN A 186 -11.09 2.22 -11.15
C ASN A 186 -12.39 1.95 -11.92
N PRO A 187 -12.68 2.66 -13.03
CA PRO A 187 -13.90 2.46 -13.81
C PRO A 187 -13.92 1.15 -14.62
N ASP A 188 -12.77 0.47 -14.73
CA ASP A 188 -12.60 -0.83 -15.40
C ASP A 188 -12.44 -1.99 -14.40
N TYR A 189 -12.76 -1.78 -13.12
CA TYR A 189 -12.51 -2.73 -12.05
C TYR A 189 -12.99 -4.15 -12.38
N ASP A 190 -14.26 -4.30 -12.78
CA ASP A 190 -14.86 -5.62 -13.03
C ASP A 190 -14.12 -6.36 -14.15
N ALA A 191 -13.89 -5.70 -15.29
CA ALA A 191 -13.20 -6.30 -16.44
C ALA A 191 -11.74 -6.68 -16.09
N MET A 192 -11.02 -5.80 -15.38
CA MET A 192 -9.66 -6.09 -14.93
C MET A 192 -9.61 -7.19 -13.86
N HIS A 193 -10.62 -7.27 -12.99
CA HIS A 193 -10.72 -8.30 -11.95
C HIS A 193 -11.00 -9.69 -12.55
N ASP A 194 -11.80 -9.76 -13.61
CA ASP A 194 -12.01 -10.99 -14.37
C ASP A 194 -10.71 -11.50 -14.98
N LEU A 195 -9.93 -10.62 -15.64
CA LEU A 195 -8.61 -10.97 -16.19
C LEU A 195 -7.62 -11.39 -15.10
N TYR A 196 -7.59 -10.66 -13.98
CA TYR A 196 -6.77 -11.01 -12.81
C TYR A 196 -7.10 -12.43 -12.30
N THR A 197 -8.39 -12.73 -12.15
CA THR A 197 -8.85 -14.03 -11.66
C THR A 197 -8.53 -15.15 -12.64
N GLN A 198 -8.67 -14.89 -13.94
CA GLN A 198 -8.27 -15.83 -14.99
C GLN A 198 -6.77 -16.10 -14.95
N ALA A 199 -5.93 -15.06 -14.88
CA ALA A 199 -4.48 -15.20 -14.78
C ALA A 199 -4.06 -15.98 -13.53
N LYS A 200 -4.68 -15.71 -12.37
CA LYS A 200 -4.45 -16.44 -11.12
C LYS A 200 -4.79 -17.93 -11.27
N ARG A 201 -5.89 -18.27 -11.93
CA ARG A 201 -6.29 -19.67 -12.19
C ARG A 201 -5.35 -20.36 -13.18
N ALA A 202 -4.95 -19.67 -14.24
CA ALA A 202 -4.09 -20.21 -15.29
C ALA A 202 -2.68 -20.57 -14.79
N ARG A 203 -2.19 -19.91 -13.71
CA ARG A 203 -0.93 -20.29 -13.05
C ARG A 203 -0.95 -21.75 -12.56
N GLY A 204 -2.10 -22.26 -12.12
CA GLY A 204 -2.17 -23.45 -11.27
C GLY A 204 -1.84 -23.12 -9.81
N SER A 205 -2.24 -24.01 -8.90
CA SER A 205 -1.97 -23.88 -7.45
C SER A 205 -0.48 -23.83 -7.17
#